data_AF-A0A8H5ZFG0-F1
#
_entry.id   AF-A0A8H5ZFG0-F1
#
_cell.length_a   1.000
_cell.length_b   1.000
_cell.length_c   1.000
_cell.angle_alpha   90.00
_cell.angle_beta   90.00
_cell.angle_gamma   90.00
#
_symmetry.space_group_name_H-M   'P 1'
#
loop_
_entity.id
_entity.type
_entity.pdbx_description
1 polymer ?
#
loop_
_entity_poly.entity_id
_entity_poly.type
_entity_poly.pdbx_seq_one_letter_code
_entity_poly.pdbx_strand_id
1 'polypeptide(L)'
;MAGYHETLLVETPYSYVDPAGKHYEGGQNPIWKKRLGKKILIVDIDTRAPTGKNDIFNPERMNWETLKKEGTGLVSMGILNYYLYAAIHGYDYKFYHARDLKGQYATWIRPHVFRELLPKYQFVVHMDAGAMVPHLELPLE
;
A
#
# COMPACT_ATOMS: atom_id res chain seq x y z
N MET A 1 31.35 11.02 -0.53
CA MET A 1 30.89 9.95 -1.42
C MET A 1 29.77 9.21 -0.70
N ALA A 2 28.54 9.36 -1.17
CA ALA A 2 27.35 8.79 -0.54
C ALA A 2 27.30 7.28 -0.83
N GLY A 3 27.37 6.47 0.22
CA GLY A 3 27.12 5.03 0.14
C GLY A 3 25.66 4.81 -0.18
N TYR A 4 25.39 4.17 -1.32
CA TYR A 4 24.06 3.70 -1.67
C TYR A 4 23.59 2.73 -0.58
N HIS A 5 22.43 3.02 0.01
CA HIS A 5 21.73 2.09 0.88
C HIS A 5 21.41 0.82 0.08
N GLU A 6 22.02 -0.29 0.46
CA GLU A 6 21.55 -1.62 0.09
C GLU A 6 20.08 -1.70 0.50
N THR A 7 19.19 -1.69 -0.49
CA THR A 7 17.78 -1.98 -0.24
C THR A 7 17.75 -3.39 0.32
N LEU A 8 17.23 -3.58 1.53
CA LEU A 8 17.10 -4.89 2.17
C LEU A 8 16.35 -5.81 1.20
N LEU A 9 17.08 -6.65 0.48
CA LEU A 9 16.51 -7.57 -0.49
C LEU A 9 15.88 -8.72 0.30
N VAL A 10 14.67 -8.54 0.83
CA VAL A 10 13.90 -9.63 1.47
C VAL A 10 13.63 -10.73 0.46
N GLU A 11 14.37 -11.85 0.51
CA GLU A 11 14.10 -13.01 -0.34
C GLU A 11 12.64 -13.41 -0.21
N THR A 12 11.97 -13.68 -1.34
CA THR A 12 10.58 -14.17 -1.39
C THR A 12 10.49 -15.42 -0.50
N PRO A 13 9.83 -15.35 0.67
CA PRO A 13 9.77 -16.48 1.56
C PRO A 13 8.88 -17.56 0.94
N TYR A 14 9.44 -18.75 0.71
CA TYR A 14 8.70 -19.92 0.21
C TYR A 14 7.73 -20.50 1.24
N SER A 15 7.75 -20.01 2.47
CA SER A 15 6.81 -20.36 3.51
C SER A 15 6.70 -19.22 4.51
N TYR A 16 5.57 -19.12 5.19
CA TYR A 16 5.36 -18.12 6.23
C TYR A 16 4.72 -18.74 7.46
N VAL A 17 5.03 -18.17 8.63
CA VAL A 17 4.41 -18.55 9.89
C VAL A 17 3.58 -17.37 10.37
N ASP A 18 2.29 -17.59 10.58
CA ASP A 18 1.40 -16.55 11.06
C ASP A 18 1.62 -16.24 12.55
N PRO A 19 1.02 -15.17 13.10
CA PRO A 19 1.21 -14.79 14.49
C PRO A 19 0.69 -15.84 15.49
N ALA A 20 -0.15 -16.77 15.04
CA ALA A 20 -0.62 -17.90 15.84
C ALA A 20 0.33 -19.11 15.76
N GLY A 21 1.46 -19.00 15.04
CA GLY A 21 2.45 -20.05 14.88
C GLY A 21 2.08 -21.07 13.80
N LYS A 22 1.02 -20.84 13.02
CA LYS A 22 0.64 -21.76 11.95
C LYS A 22 1.52 -21.52 10.73
N HIS A 23 2.08 -22.62 10.22
CA HIS A 23 2.94 -22.63 9.04
C HIS A 23 2.10 -22.76 7.76
N TYR A 24 2.48 -22.00 6.75
CA TYR A 24 1.92 -22.01 5.40
C TYR A 24 3.07 -22.21 4.42
N GLU A 25 2.97 -23.26 3.61
CA GLU A 25 3.90 -23.49 2.50
C GLU A 25 3.40 -22.77 1.24
N GLY A 26 4.33 -22.17 0.51
CA GLY A 26 4.10 -21.63 -0.82
C GLY A 26 3.82 -22.75 -1.82
N GLY A 27 3.20 -22.40 -2.95
CA GLY A 27 2.97 -23.36 -4.03
C GLY A 27 4.28 -23.90 -4.60
N GLN A 28 4.34 -25.21 -4.88
CA GLN A 28 5.56 -25.87 -5.40
C GLN A 28 6.04 -25.31 -6.75
N ASN A 29 5.18 -24.62 -7.49
CA ASN A 29 5.48 -24.04 -8.80
C ASN A 29 4.93 -22.61 -8.90
N PRO A 30 5.58 -21.61 -8.29
CA PRO A 30 5.11 -20.23 -8.38
C PRO A 30 5.16 -19.75 -9.83
N ILE A 31 4.11 -19.03 -10.25
CA ILE A 31 4.02 -18.43 -11.59
C ILE A 31 5.16 -17.41 -11.77
N TRP A 32 5.43 -16.63 -10.73
CA TRP A 32 6.46 -15.61 -10.71
C TRP A 32 7.70 -16.13 -9.98
N LYS A 33 8.80 -16.28 -10.73
CA LYS A 33 10.09 -16.76 -10.20
C LYS A 33 11.08 -15.64 -9.90
N LYS A 34 10.66 -14.39 -10.11
CA LYS A 34 11.45 -13.18 -9.90
C LYS A 34 10.54 -12.12 -9.31
N ARG A 35 11.11 -11.26 -8.48
CA ARG A 35 10.39 -10.14 -7.91
C ARG A 35 9.79 -9.27 -9.00
N LEU A 36 8.54 -8.85 -8.80
CA LEU A 36 7.82 -8.02 -9.74
C LEU A 36 8.21 -6.54 -9.60
N GLY A 37 8.55 -6.09 -8.39
CA GLY A 37 9.01 -4.73 -8.13
C GLY A 37 8.10 -3.68 -8.79
N LYS A 38 8.71 -2.73 -9.53
CA LYS A 38 8.00 -1.62 -10.20
C LYS A 38 6.98 -2.03 -11.28
N LYS A 39 6.84 -3.32 -11.59
CA LYS A 39 5.72 -3.80 -12.42
C LYS A 39 4.38 -3.71 -11.69
N ILE A 40 4.42 -3.70 -10.35
CA ILE A 40 3.27 -3.51 -9.48
C ILE A 40 3.23 -2.04 -9.03
N LEU A 41 2.06 -1.45 -9.17
CA LEU A 41 1.67 -0.24 -8.46
C LEU A 41 0.71 -0.62 -7.33
N ILE A 42 1.08 -0.26 -6.10
CA ILE A 42 0.12 -0.14 -4.99
C ILE A 42 -0.49 1.26 -5.07
N VAL A 43 -1.81 1.33 -5.23
CA VAL A 43 -2.52 2.60 -5.31
C VAL A 43 -3.55 2.71 -4.19
N ASP A 44 -3.52 3.81 -3.47
CA ASP A 44 -4.57 4.24 -2.55
C ASP A 44 -5.33 5.39 -3.20
N ILE A 45 -6.66 5.31 -3.21
CA ILE A 45 -7.55 6.28 -3.86
C ILE A 45 -8.64 6.66 -2.87
N ASP A 46 -8.60 7.90 -2.40
CA ASP A 46 -9.54 8.40 -1.40
C ASP A 46 -9.97 9.84 -1.72
N THR A 47 -11.19 10.21 -1.35
CA THR A 47 -11.70 11.58 -1.49
C THR A 47 -11.51 12.41 -0.23
N ARG A 48 -11.14 11.78 0.89
CA ARG A 48 -10.77 12.47 2.13
C ARG A 48 -9.33 12.96 2.03
N ALA A 49 -9.11 14.17 2.53
CA ALA A 49 -7.77 14.75 2.66
C ALA A 49 -7.24 14.55 4.09
N PRO A 50 -6.25 13.66 4.34
CA PRO A 50 -5.69 13.46 5.67
C PRO A 50 -4.68 14.56 6.01
N THR A 51 -5.17 15.78 6.15
CA THR A 51 -4.39 17.00 6.48
C THR A 51 -4.77 17.59 7.83
N GLY A 52 -5.73 16.99 8.54
CA GLY A 52 -6.18 17.43 9.86
C GLY A 52 -5.09 17.24 10.92
N LYS A 53 -5.33 17.76 12.13
CA LYS A 53 -4.40 17.58 13.25
C LYS A 53 -4.13 16.09 13.47
N ASN A 54 -2.85 15.72 13.56
CA ASN A 54 -2.37 14.35 13.73
C ASN A 54 -2.58 13.41 12.51
N ASP A 55 -2.96 13.92 11.34
CA ASP A 55 -2.99 13.13 10.10
C ASP A 55 -1.64 13.14 9.38
N ILE A 56 -1.42 12.21 8.45
CA ILE A 56 -0.12 11.98 7.79
C ILE A 56 0.41 13.15 6.96
N PHE A 57 -0.47 13.97 6.36
CA PHE A 57 -0.07 15.15 5.58
C PHE A 57 -0.18 16.45 6.37
N ASN A 58 -0.42 16.37 7.68
CA ASN A 58 -0.28 17.52 8.54
C ASN A 58 1.22 17.88 8.68
N PRO A 59 1.60 19.17 8.67
CA PRO A 59 3.00 19.57 8.85
C PRO A 59 3.54 19.33 10.27
N GLU A 60 2.67 19.18 11.27
CA GLU A 60 3.08 18.86 12.64
C GLU A 60 3.48 17.39 12.78
N ARG A 61 4.28 17.09 13.83
CA ARG A 61 4.68 15.71 14.13
C ARG A 61 3.45 14.87 14.47
N MET A 62 3.23 13.82 13.67
CA MET A 62 2.22 12.82 13.96
C MET A 62 2.58 11.96 15.17
N ASN A 63 1.61 11.74 16.05
CA ASN A 63 1.60 10.80 17.14
C ASN A 63 0.71 9.60 16.79
N TRP A 64 1.37 8.47 16.54
CA TRP A 64 0.74 7.20 16.16
C TRP A 64 -0.13 6.58 17.23
N GLU A 65 0.23 6.78 18.51
CA GLU A 65 -0.51 6.20 19.64
C GLU A 65 -1.89 6.83 19.81
N THR A 66 -2.05 8.06 19.31
CA THR A 66 -3.29 8.84 19.40
C THR A 66 -3.94 9.08 18.05
N LEU A 67 -3.51 8.36 17.00
CA LEU A 67 -4.13 8.43 15.69
C LEU A 67 -5.56 7.89 15.75
N LYS A 68 -6.50 8.65 15.21
CA LYS A 68 -7.91 8.25 15.14
C LYS A 68 -8.06 7.02 14.25
N LYS A 69 -8.95 6.09 14.61
CA LYS A 69 -9.19 4.85 13.86
C LYS A 69 -10.39 4.97 12.92
N GLU A 70 -10.73 6.21 12.56
CA GLU A 70 -11.87 6.58 11.76
C GLU A 70 -11.54 7.81 10.90
N GLY A 71 -12.38 8.11 9.91
CA GLY A 71 -12.24 9.30 9.08
C GLY A 71 -10.86 9.38 8.40
N THR A 72 -10.17 10.51 8.53
CA THR A 72 -8.84 10.76 7.95
C THR A 72 -7.70 10.05 8.70
N GLY A 73 -7.92 9.67 9.96
CA GLY A 73 -6.96 8.88 10.71
C GLY A 73 -6.82 7.48 10.14
N LEU A 74 -7.94 6.87 9.72
CA LEU A 74 -7.95 5.59 9.01
C LEU A 74 -7.17 5.67 7.69
N VAL A 75 -7.37 6.74 6.91
CA VAL A 75 -6.63 6.98 5.65
C VAL A 75 -5.13 7.13 5.92
N SER A 76 -4.76 7.91 6.94
CA SER A 76 -3.35 8.05 7.35
C SER A 76 -2.72 6.70 7.66
N MET A 77 -3.43 5.85 8.41
CA MET A 77 -2.99 4.51 8.78
C MET A 77 -2.80 3.62 7.54
N GLY A 78 -3.75 3.63 6.60
CA GLY A 78 -3.66 2.92 5.33
C GLY A 78 -2.46 3.36 4.50
N ILE A 79 -2.32 4.67 4.26
CA ILE A 79 -1.19 5.25 3.50
C ILE A 79 0.15 4.74 4.03
N LEU A 80 0.32 4.74 5.35
CA LEU A 80 1.58 4.38 5.99
C LEU A 80 1.87 2.88 5.89
N ASN A 81 0.85 2.05 6.07
CA ASN A 81 0.96 0.61 5.90
C ASN A 81 1.32 0.24 4.46
N TYR A 82 0.63 0.82 3.47
CA TYR A 82 0.83 0.50 2.06
C TYR A 82 2.13 1.06 1.51
N TYR A 83 2.53 2.26 1.94
CA TYR A 83 3.81 2.85 1.58
C TYR A 83 4.97 1.99 2.09
N LEU A 84 4.91 1.56 3.36
CA LEU A 84 5.95 0.69 3.93
C LEU A 84 5.99 -0.65 3.19
N TYR A 85 4.84 -1.25 2.91
CA TYR A 85 4.75 -2.49 2.15
C TYR A 85 5.39 -2.36 0.76
N ALA A 86 5.04 -1.31 0.01
CA ALA A 86 5.62 -1.05 -1.30
C ALA A 86 7.14 -0.82 -1.23
N ALA A 87 7.61 -0.09 -0.22
CA ALA A 87 9.03 0.18 -0.01
C ALA A 87 9.84 -1.09 0.29
N ILE A 88 9.29 -2.02 1.08
CA ILE A 88 9.94 -3.31 1.41
C ILE A 88 10.15 -4.15 0.14
N HIS A 89 9.15 -4.21 -0.75
CA HIS A 89 9.18 -5.09 -1.92
C HIS A 89 9.64 -4.41 -3.21
N GLY A 90 9.94 -3.11 -3.17
CA GLY A 90 10.35 -2.32 -4.33
C GLY A 90 9.22 -2.09 -5.35
N TYR A 91 7.97 -2.10 -4.89
CA TYR A 91 6.80 -1.72 -5.69
C TYR A 91 6.73 -0.19 -5.83
N ASP A 92 6.05 0.28 -6.88
CA ASP A 92 5.66 1.69 -6.92
C ASP A 92 4.47 1.93 -5.98
N TYR A 93 4.43 3.10 -5.33
CA TYR A 93 3.32 3.53 -4.49
C TYR A 93 2.77 4.88 -4.95
N LYS A 94 1.44 5.02 -4.96
CA LYS A 94 0.76 6.31 -5.20
C LYS A 94 -0.45 6.45 -4.27
N PHE A 95 -0.53 7.61 -3.64
CA PHE A 95 -1.78 8.11 -3.05
C PHE A 95 -2.45 9.09 -4.02
N TYR A 96 -3.68 8.80 -4.43
CA TYR A 96 -4.52 9.66 -5.24
C TYR A 96 -5.61 10.29 -4.37
N HIS A 97 -5.40 11.54 -3.98
CA HIS A 97 -6.47 12.37 -3.43
C HIS A 97 -7.40 12.81 -4.55
N ALA A 98 -8.53 12.13 -4.65
CA ALA A 98 -9.50 12.30 -5.70
C ALA A 98 -10.57 13.34 -5.31
N ARG A 99 -11.15 14.03 -6.30
CA ARG A 99 -12.32 14.89 -6.05
C ARG A 99 -13.59 14.03 -5.96
N ASP A 100 -14.52 14.44 -5.10
CA ASP A 100 -15.85 13.85 -5.08
C ASP A 100 -16.57 14.06 -6.43
N LEU A 101 -17.25 13.00 -6.89
CA LEU A 101 -18.10 13.03 -8.07
C LEU A 101 -19.54 13.32 -7.62
N LYS A 102 -20.05 14.51 -7.93
CA LYS A 102 -21.41 14.92 -7.54
C LYS A 102 -22.45 13.91 -8.04
N GLY A 103 -23.30 13.45 -7.13
CA GLY A 103 -24.35 12.48 -7.44
C GLY A 103 -23.88 11.02 -7.51
N GLN A 104 -22.62 10.75 -7.18
CA GLN A 104 -22.05 9.40 -7.12
C GLN A 104 -21.44 9.14 -5.74
N TYR A 105 -21.34 7.85 -5.39
CA TYR A 105 -20.54 7.45 -4.24
C TYR A 105 -19.05 7.68 -4.50
N ALA A 106 -18.28 8.00 -3.46
CA ALA A 106 -16.84 8.29 -3.56
C ALA A 106 -16.04 7.17 -4.27
N THR A 107 -16.50 5.92 -4.17
CA THR A 107 -15.88 4.75 -4.83
C THR A 107 -15.90 4.82 -6.36
N TRP A 108 -16.81 5.60 -6.96
CA TRP A 108 -16.94 5.74 -8.41
C TRP A 108 -15.78 6.49 -9.06
N ILE A 109 -14.88 7.09 -8.28
CA ILE A 109 -13.67 7.69 -8.86
C ILE A 109 -12.66 6.63 -9.35
N ARG A 110 -12.70 5.41 -8.78
CA ARG A 110 -11.71 4.35 -9.02
C ARG A 110 -11.61 3.94 -10.50
N PRO A 111 -12.70 3.67 -11.24
CA PRO A 111 -12.60 3.33 -12.67
C PRO A 111 -11.90 4.39 -13.52
N HIS A 112 -12.07 5.68 -13.18
CA HIS A 112 -11.40 6.77 -13.88
C HIS A 112 -9.89 6.76 -13.63
N VAL A 113 -9.49 6.59 -12.38
CA VAL A 113 -8.07 6.50 -11.99
C VAL A 113 -7.42 5.24 -12.59
N PHE A 114 -8.09 4.09 -12.55
CA PHE A 114 -7.55 2.86 -13.13
C PHE A 114 -7.33 2.96 -14.64
N ARG A 115 -8.24 3.61 -15.37
CA ARG A 115 -8.08 3.86 -16.80
C ARG A 115 -6.78 4.61 -17.12
N GLU A 116 -6.31 5.50 -16.24
CA GLU A 116 -5.07 6.25 -16.43
C GLU A 116 -3.80 5.47 -16.03
N LEU A 117 -3.94 4.51 -15.11
CA LEU A 117 -2.82 3.77 -14.52
C LEU A 117 -2.52 2.44 -15.23
N LEU A 118 -3.56 1.72 -15.68
CA LEU A 118 -3.41 0.41 -16.33
C LEU A 118 -2.47 0.39 -17.54
N PRO A 119 -2.36 1.45 -18.37
CA PRO A 119 -1.37 1.46 -19.47
C PRO A 119 0.09 1.57 -19.02
N LYS A 120 0.36 1.96 -17.76
CA LYS A 120 1.71 2.28 -17.24
C LYS A 120 2.30 1.16 -16.39
N TYR A 121 1.46 0.26 -15.88
CA TYR A 121 1.84 -0.78 -14.94
C TYR A 121 1.30 -2.12 -15.41
N GLN A 122 2.02 -3.20 -15.11
CA GLN A 122 1.51 -4.54 -15.40
C GLN A 122 0.40 -4.93 -14.43
N PHE A 123 0.52 -4.50 -13.17
CA PHE A 123 -0.47 -4.70 -12.13
C PHE A 123 -0.75 -3.40 -11.40
N VAL A 124 -2.03 -3.10 -11.19
CA VAL A 124 -2.50 -2.01 -10.34
C VAL A 124 -3.31 -2.65 -9.22
N VAL A 125 -2.80 -2.55 -7.99
CA VAL A 125 -3.42 -3.11 -6.78
C VAL A 125 -3.97 -1.96 -5.97
N HIS A 126 -5.30 -1.87 -5.92
CA HIS A 126 -5.99 -0.87 -5.13
C HIS A 126 -6.13 -1.33 -3.68
N MET A 127 -5.75 -0.47 -2.74
CA MET A 127 -5.90 -0.70 -1.31
C MET A 127 -6.88 0.33 -0.74
N ASP A 128 -7.99 -0.14 -0.19
CA ASP A 128 -8.96 0.72 0.49
C ASP A 128 -8.45 1.15 1.85
N ALA A 129 -8.64 2.40 2.26
CA ALA A 129 -8.13 2.95 3.54
C ALA A 129 -8.43 2.10 4.80
N GLY A 130 -9.47 1.26 4.79
CA GLY A 130 -9.80 0.35 5.89
C GLY A 130 -9.08 -1.01 5.85
N ALA A 131 -8.36 -1.32 4.78
CA ALA A 131 -7.60 -2.55 4.64
C ALA A 131 -6.23 -2.42 5.29
N MET A 132 -5.60 -3.54 5.61
CA MET A 132 -4.24 -3.57 6.14
C MET A 132 -3.50 -4.77 5.55
N VAL A 133 -2.20 -4.61 5.34
CA VAL A 133 -1.27 -5.69 5.08
C VAL A 133 -0.64 -6.09 6.43
N PRO A 134 -1.08 -7.20 7.05
CA PRO A 134 -0.56 -7.63 8.35
C PRO A 134 0.83 -8.27 8.24
N HIS A 135 1.16 -8.85 7.08
CA HIS A 135 2.40 -9.55 6.78
C HIS A 135 3.21 -8.77 5.77
N LEU A 136 3.93 -7.75 6.26
CA LEU A 136 4.69 -6.84 5.39
C LEU A 136 5.88 -7.54 4.72
N GLU A 137 6.34 -8.64 5.29
CA GLU A 137 7.41 -9.50 4.76
C GLU A 137 6.96 -10.37 3.58
N LEU A 138 5.65 -10.55 3.36
CA LEU A 138 5.12 -11.38 2.27
C LEU A 138 4.89 -10.57 1.00
N PRO A 139 5.55 -10.90 -0.12
CA PRO A 139 5.29 -10.25 -1.40
C PRO A 139 3.93 -10.67 -2.00
N LEU A 140 3.46 -9.92 -3.00
CA LEU A 140 2.22 -10.22 -3.74
C LEU A 140 2.36 -11.40 -4.71
N GLU A 141 3.55 -11.56 -5.27
CA GLU A 141 3.93 -12.67 -6.16
C GLU A 141 4.26 -13.99 -5.45
#